data_AF-A0A1V9K3A9-F1
#
_entry.id   AF-A0A1V9K3A9-F1
#
_cell.length_a   1.000
_cell.length_b   1.000
_cell.length_c   1.000
_cell.angle_alpha   90.00
_cell.angle_beta   90.00
_cell.angle_gamma   90.00
#
_symmetry.space_group_name_H-M   'P 1'
#
loop_
_entity.id
_entity.type
_entity.pdbx_description
1 polymer ?
#
loop_
_entity_poly.entity_id
_entity_poly.type
_entity_poly.pdbx_seq_one_letter_code
_entity_poly.pdbx_strand_id
1 'polypeptide(L)'
;MTTSEQFLVRAAARNNAEWCAAMSRSHGLPSAFAPGAWTASERTPLFYPDAVTLEPGTDPAGLVARIDTRTPGASVKDSFADLDLGSAGFQVLFEARWIHRPAGAPAVVSGLAPEVAADTAALRAWSLAWDDGDGNECLFRPELLDDPATAVLVGRSADGRVVAGAVASRGNDVVGVSNVFAREGGPDAAWSFALTATHRLFPTLPVVGYEHGEDLTAAVRHGFEPIGPLRIWLHRQ
;
A
#
# COMPACT_ATOMS: atom_id res chain seq x y z
N MET A 1 -0.48 23.08 0.94
CA MET A 1 0.45 22.10 0.39
C MET A 1 1.39 22.83 -0.56
N THR A 2 2.69 22.68 -0.39
CA THR A 2 3.70 23.23 -1.30
C THR A 2 3.70 22.47 -2.64
N THR A 3 4.28 23.06 -3.69
CA THR A 3 4.44 22.37 -4.99
C THR A 3 5.23 21.06 -4.86
N SER A 4 6.19 21.01 -3.94
CA SER A 4 6.98 19.80 -3.66
C SER A 4 6.15 18.71 -2.98
N GLU A 5 5.34 19.07 -1.99
CA GLU A 5 4.43 18.13 -1.32
C GLU A 5 3.38 17.57 -2.29
N GLN A 6 2.83 18.42 -3.18
CA GLN A 6 1.90 17.96 -4.21
C GLN A 6 2.54 16.97 -5.19
N PHE A 7 3.80 17.19 -5.57
CA PHE A 7 4.55 16.23 -6.38
C PHE A 7 4.72 14.89 -5.65
N LEU A 8 5.11 14.92 -4.37
CA LEU A 8 5.28 13.70 -3.58
C LEU A 8 3.97 12.94 -3.37
N VAL A 9 2.85 13.63 -3.13
CA VAL A 9 1.54 12.99 -3.01
C VAL A 9 1.15 12.31 -4.33
N ARG A 10 1.37 12.95 -5.48
CA ARG A 10 1.14 12.32 -6.79
C ARG A 10 2.01 11.08 -6.99
N ALA A 11 3.29 11.15 -6.64
CA ALA A 11 4.21 10.01 -6.74
C ALA A 11 3.76 8.85 -5.84
N ALA A 12 3.34 9.13 -4.60
CA ALA A 12 2.83 8.13 -3.67
C ALA A 12 1.50 7.52 -4.14
N ALA A 13 0.56 8.35 -4.60
CA ALA A 13 -0.72 7.90 -5.15
C ALA A 13 -0.54 7.02 -6.40
N ARG A 14 0.35 7.43 -7.31
CA ARG A 14 0.70 6.68 -8.51
C ARG A 14 1.32 5.33 -8.16
N ASN A 15 2.29 5.31 -7.28
CA ASN A 15 2.94 4.08 -6.85
C ASN A 15 1.96 3.13 -6.14
N ASN A 16 1.08 3.66 -5.29
CA ASN A 16 0.03 2.85 -4.67
C ASN A 16 -0.98 2.30 -5.68
N ALA A 17 -1.37 3.08 -6.69
CA ALA A 17 -2.23 2.61 -7.76
C ALA A 17 -1.57 1.50 -8.60
N GLU A 18 -0.27 1.59 -8.86
CA GLU A 18 0.50 0.53 -9.52
C GLU A 18 0.51 -0.76 -8.70
N TRP A 19 0.64 -0.66 -7.38
CA TRP A 19 0.49 -1.80 -6.47
C TRP A 19 -0.92 -2.39 -6.51
N CYS A 20 -1.97 -1.57 -6.47
CA CYS A 20 -3.36 -2.03 -6.60
C CYS A 20 -3.62 -2.71 -7.95
N ALA A 21 -2.99 -2.21 -9.03
CA ALA A 21 -3.05 -2.81 -10.35
C ALA A 21 -2.34 -4.17 -10.41
N ALA A 22 -1.19 -4.32 -9.73
CA ALA A 22 -0.47 -5.59 -9.62
C ALA A 22 -1.31 -6.64 -8.87
N MET A 23 -1.93 -6.25 -7.76
CA MET A 23 -2.86 -7.10 -7.01
C MET A 23 -4.10 -7.47 -7.83
N SER A 24 -4.69 -6.53 -8.56
CA SER A 24 -5.83 -6.86 -9.43
C SER A 24 -5.43 -7.87 -10.52
N ARG A 25 -4.29 -7.64 -11.18
CA ARG A 25 -3.76 -8.54 -12.21
C ARG A 25 -3.42 -9.93 -11.67
N SER A 26 -2.89 -10.05 -10.46
CA SER A 26 -2.60 -11.35 -9.84
C SER A 26 -3.87 -12.16 -9.56
N HIS A 27 -5.03 -11.51 -9.51
CA HIS A 27 -6.35 -12.17 -9.41
C HIS A 27 -7.08 -12.27 -10.77
N GLY A 28 -6.40 -11.97 -11.87
CA GLY A 28 -6.97 -12.04 -13.23
C GLY A 28 -7.96 -10.91 -13.53
N LEU A 29 -7.98 -9.85 -12.73
CA LEU A 29 -8.94 -8.75 -12.86
C LEU A 29 -8.38 -7.62 -13.75
N PRO A 30 -9.13 -7.18 -14.77
CA PRO A 30 -8.73 -6.05 -15.59
C PRO A 30 -8.84 -4.74 -14.82
N SER A 31 -7.85 -3.87 -15.01
CA SER A 31 -7.86 -2.50 -14.49
C SER A 31 -7.11 -1.58 -15.43
N ALA A 32 -7.41 -0.29 -15.38
CA ALA A 32 -6.86 0.68 -16.31
C ALA A 32 -6.45 1.98 -15.63
N PHE A 33 -5.35 2.56 -16.11
CA PHE A 33 -4.97 3.94 -15.84
C PHE A 33 -5.62 4.86 -16.87
N ALA A 34 -6.29 5.90 -16.39
CA ALA A 34 -6.87 6.96 -17.19
C ALA A 34 -6.50 8.33 -16.57
N PRO A 35 -6.74 9.45 -17.28
CA PRO A 35 -6.57 10.77 -16.68
C PRO A 35 -7.33 10.86 -15.34
N GLY A 36 -6.61 11.29 -14.30
CA GLY A 36 -7.13 11.50 -12.95
C GLY A 36 -7.28 10.26 -12.07
N ALA A 37 -7.31 9.03 -12.60
CA ALA A 37 -7.45 7.84 -11.75
C ALA A 37 -6.99 6.52 -12.38
N TRP A 38 -6.63 5.57 -11.53
CA TRP A 38 -6.66 4.15 -11.84
C TRP A 38 -7.99 3.55 -11.36
N THR A 39 -8.59 2.66 -12.17
CA THR A 39 -9.88 2.03 -11.85
C THR A 39 -9.93 0.56 -12.30
N ALA A 40 -10.60 -0.28 -11.52
CA ALA A 40 -11.03 -1.63 -11.89
C ALA A 40 -12.56 -1.65 -12.06
N SER A 41 -13.04 -2.19 -13.19
CA SER A 41 -14.48 -2.26 -13.48
C SER A 41 -15.20 -3.39 -12.73
N GLU A 42 -14.45 -4.25 -12.07
CA GLU A 42 -14.93 -5.38 -11.28
C GLU A 42 -14.36 -5.28 -9.85
N ARG A 43 -15.05 -5.91 -8.89
CA ARG A 43 -14.65 -5.94 -7.48
C ARG A 43 -13.19 -6.36 -7.32
N THR A 44 -12.37 -5.48 -6.75
CA THR A 44 -10.98 -5.80 -6.40
C THR A 44 -10.87 -6.72 -5.17
N PRO A 45 -9.72 -7.39 -4.96
CA PRO A 45 -9.48 -8.22 -3.79
C PRO A 45 -9.63 -7.45 -2.47
N LEU A 46 -9.90 -8.18 -1.38
CA LEU A 46 -10.07 -7.59 -0.04
C LEU A 46 -8.88 -6.67 0.32
N PHE A 47 -9.20 -5.51 0.93
CA PHE A 47 -8.28 -4.42 1.30
C PHE A 47 -7.72 -3.58 0.14
N TYR A 48 -7.99 -3.93 -1.12
CA TYR A 48 -7.59 -3.13 -2.28
C TYR A 48 -8.79 -2.36 -2.84
N PRO A 49 -8.64 -1.06 -3.13
CA PRO A 49 -9.72 -0.24 -3.65
C PRO A 49 -10.00 -0.55 -5.12
N ASP A 50 -11.21 -0.22 -5.59
CA ASP A 50 -11.57 -0.32 -7.00
C ASP A 50 -11.14 0.92 -7.78
N ALA A 51 -10.84 2.01 -7.08
CA ALA A 51 -10.37 3.24 -7.66
C ALA A 51 -9.31 3.91 -6.78
N VAL A 52 -8.28 4.47 -7.41
CA VAL A 52 -7.29 5.33 -6.77
C VAL A 52 -7.21 6.63 -7.55
N THR A 53 -7.48 7.77 -6.91
CA THR A 53 -7.31 9.08 -7.57
C THR A 53 -5.83 9.41 -7.72
N LEU A 54 -5.48 10.01 -8.85
CA LEU A 54 -4.11 10.35 -9.24
C LEU A 54 -3.91 11.86 -9.41
N GLU A 55 -5.00 12.62 -9.51
CA GLU A 55 -4.98 14.09 -9.54
C GLU A 55 -6.06 14.66 -8.58
N PRO A 56 -5.80 15.84 -7.98
CA PRO A 56 -6.81 16.56 -7.23
C PRO A 56 -7.95 17.01 -8.16
N GLY A 57 -9.15 17.16 -7.60
CA GLY A 57 -10.34 17.60 -8.34
C GLY A 57 -10.79 16.61 -9.42
N THR A 58 -10.50 15.32 -9.25
CA THR A 58 -11.01 14.26 -10.13
C THR A 58 -12.55 14.27 -10.10
N ASP A 59 -13.20 14.18 -11.27
CA ASP A 59 -14.67 14.19 -11.35
C ASP A 59 -15.27 12.98 -10.58
N PRO A 60 -16.04 13.21 -9.50
CA PRO A 60 -16.66 12.15 -8.71
C PRO A 60 -17.58 11.25 -9.54
N ALA A 61 -18.42 11.82 -10.40
CA ALA A 61 -19.41 11.06 -11.16
C ALA A 61 -18.75 10.19 -12.23
N GLY A 62 -17.80 10.75 -12.97
CA GLY A 62 -16.97 10.01 -13.93
C GLY A 62 -16.10 8.94 -13.28
N LEU A 63 -15.63 9.13 -12.04
CA LEU A 63 -14.91 8.10 -11.29
C LEU A 63 -15.82 6.92 -10.93
N VAL A 64 -16.98 7.21 -10.33
CA VAL A 64 -17.95 6.19 -9.89
C VAL A 64 -18.48 5.37 -11.07
N ALA A 65 -18.69 5.99 -12.24
CA ALA A 65 -19.15 5.31 -13.44
C ALA A 65 -18.17 4.25 -13.99
N ARG A 66 -16.91 4.22 -13.53
CA ARG A 66 -15.87 3.28 -13.98
C ARG A 66 -15.67 2.07 -13.07
N ILE A 67 -16.36 2.00 -11.93
CA ILE A 67 -16.22 0.92 -10.94
C ILE A 67 -17.56 0.23 -10.69
N ASP A 68 -17.54 -1.00 -10.18
CA ASP A 68 -18.77 -1.73 -9.87
C ASP A 68 -19.35 -1.29 -8.52
N THR A 69 -20.45 -0.53 -8.57
CA THR A 69 -21.24 -0.11 -7.41
C THR A 69 -22.54 -0.90 -7.25
N ARG A 70 -22.78 -1.91 -8.10
CA ARG A 70 -23.97 -2.77 -8.00
C ARG A 70 -23.74 -3.92 -7.02
N THR A 71 -22.48 -4.29 -6.82
CA THR A 71 -22.07 -5.26 -5.80
C THR A 71 -21.58 -4.49 -4.56
N PRO A 72 -22.09 -4.84 -3.35
CA PRO A 72 -21.60 -4.23 -2.12
C PRO A 72 -20.09 -4.35 -1.96
N GLY A 73 -19.47 -3.31 -1.40
CA GLY A 73 -18.04 -3.28 -1.12
C GLY A 73 -17.21 -2.35 -2.00
N ALA A 74 -17.83 -1.59 -2.93
CA ALA A 74 -17.14 -0.55 -3.71
C ALA A 74 -16.32 0.37 -2.84
N SER A 75 -15.04 0.53 -3.15
CA SER A 75 -14.17 1.38 -2.37
C SER A 75 -13.27 2.22 -3.24
N VAL A 76 -13.07 3.45 -2.80
CA VAL A 76 -12.26 4.46 -3.49
C VAL A 76 -11.22 4.96 -2.53
N LYS A 77 -9.96 4.91 -2.94
CA LYS A 77 -8.88 5.67 -2.31
C LYS A 77 -8.84 7.04 -2.95
N ASP A 78 -9.39 8.01 -2.22
CA ASP A 78 -9.24 9.41 -2.53
C ASP A 78 -7.89 9.89 -1.98
N SER A 79 -6.89 9.86 -2.87
CA SER A 79 -5.50 10.21 -2.58
C SER A 79 -5.28 11.68 -2.20
N PHE A 80 -6.26 12.56 -2.42
CA PHE A 80 -6.13 13.99 -2.14
C PHE A 80 -7.13 14.49 -1.09
N ALA A 81 -8.02 13.61 -0.61
CA ALA A 81 -9.07 13.89 0.37
C ALA A 81 -9.99 15.05 -0.06
N ASP A 82 -10.20 15.22 -1.36
CA ASP A 82 -10.94 16.34 -1.96
C ASP A 82 -12.22 15.92 -2.71
N LEU A 83 -12.55 14.62 -2.71
CA LEU A 83 -13.80 14.12 -3.28
C LEU A 83 -14.94 14.12 -2.25
N ASP A 84 -16.16 14.34 -2.75
CA ASP A 84 -17.40 14.00 -2.07
C ASP A 84 -18.13 12.91 -2.87
N LEU A 85 -18.19 11.70 -2.31
CA LEU A 85 -18.87 10.55 -2.90
C LEU A 85 -20.19 10.22 -2.17
N GLY A 86 -20.63 11.08 -1.25
CA GLY A 86 -21.83 10.85 -0.44
C GLY A 86 -23.10 10.74 -1.29
N SER A 87 -23.22 11.56 -2.35
CA SER A 87 -24.34 11.49 -3.29
C SER A 87 -24.40 10.19 -4.09
N ALA A 88 -23.28 9.47 -4.18
CA ALA A 88 -23.18 8.17 -4.83
C ALA A 88 -23.30 7.00 -3.83
N GLY A 89 -23.71 7.26 -2.58
CA GLY A 89 -23.94 6.21 -1.57
C GLY A 89 -22.69 5.75 -0.82
N PHE A 90 -21.53 6.36 -1.06
CA PHE A 90 -20.31 6.04 -0.33
C PHE A 90 -20.28 6.72 1.04
N GLN A 91 -19.60 6.07 1.98
CA GLN A 91 -19.31 6.60 3.30
C GLN A 91 -17.80 6.56 3.53
N VAL A 92 -17.29 7.51 4.33
CA VAL A 92 -15.90 7.48 4.76
C VAL A 92 -15.67 6.25 5.65
N LEU A 93 -14.77 5.38 5.24
CA LEU A 93 -14.32 4.24 6.04
C LEU A 93 -13.30 4.70 7.10
N PHE A 94 -12.26 5.41 6.65
CA PHE A 94 -11.30 6.10 7.51
C PHE A 94 -10.51 7.17 6.73
N GLU A 95 -9.83 8.03 7.47
CA GLU A 95 -8.88 9.01 6.94
C GLU A 95 -7.45 8.64 7.34
N ALA A 96 -6.50 8.94 6.46
CA ALA A 96 -5.09 8.65 6.68
C ALA A 96 -4.20 9.76 6.12
N ARG A 97 -2.89 9.56 6.21
CA ARG A 97 -1.89 10.51 5.70
C ARG A 97 -0.90 9.76 4.82
N TRP A 98 -0.63 10.30 3.64
CA TRP A 98 0.57 9.95 2.89
C TRP A 98 1.79 10.29 3.72
N ILE A 99 2.76 9.39 3.72
CA ILE A 99 4.04 9.54 4.40
C ILE A 99 5.17 9.42 3.40
N HIS A 100 6.23 10.21 3.61
CA HIS A 100 7.43 10.21 2.79
C HIS A 100 8.66 10.20 3.67
N ARG A 101 9.66 9.40 3.27
CA ARG A 101 10.98 9.37 3.89
C ARG A 101 12.04 9.58 2.81
N PRO A 102 12.88 10.62 2.91
CA PRO A 102 13.82 10.95 1.85
C PRO A 102 14.89 9.87 1.66
N ALA A 103 15.40 9.76 0.43
CA ALA A 103 16.58 8.97 0.14
C ALA A 103 17.77 9.46 0.99
N GLY A 104 18.58 8.53 1.49
CA GLY A 104 19.75 8.86 2.32
C GLY A 104 19.43 9.24 3.78
N ALA A 105 18.17 9.23 4.21
CA ALA A 105 17.85 9.35 5.64
C ALA A 105 18.53 8.22 6.45
N PRO A 106 18.94 8.48 7.71
CA PRO A 106 19.81 7.59 8.50
C PRO A 106 19.36 6.13 8.48
N ALA A 107 20.30 5.20 8.31
CA ALA A 107 19.96 3.79 8.24
C ALA A 107 19.28 3.33 9.54
N VAL A 108 18.16 2.63 9.40
CA VAL A 108 17.50 1.93 10.50
C VAL A 108 17.98 0.49 10.50
N VAL A 109 18.32 -0.04 11.67
CA VAL A 109 18.85 -1.40 11.83
C VAL A 109 17.82 -2.24 12.57
N SER A 110 17.28 -3.22 11.85
CA SER A 110 16.53 -4.33 12.45
C SER A 110 17.47 -5.43 12.92
N GLY A 111 17.06 -6.15 13.98
CA GLY A 111 17.72 -7.38 14.42
C GLY A 111 17.43 -8.58 13.52
N LEU A 112 16.50 -8.45 12.57
CA LEU A 112 16.15 -9.49 11.61
C LEU A 112 16.91 -9.28 10.29
N ALA A 113 17.47 -10.34 9.73
CA ALA A 113 18.04 -10.32 8.40
C ALA A 113 16.89 -10.34 7.36
N PRO A 114 16.77 -9.32 6.50
CA PRO A 114 15.68 -9.28 5.52
C PRO A 114 15.95 -10.21 4.34
N GLU A 115 14.93 -10.99 4.00
CA GLU A 115 14.87 -11.85 2.81
C GLU A 115 13.79 -11.35 1.85
N VAL A 116 13.89 -11.73 0.58
CA VAL A 116 12.81 -11.55 -0.40
C VAL A 116 12.21 -12.93 -0.66
N ALA A 117 10.87 -13.04 -0.65
CA ALA A 117 10.19 -14.29 -0.98
C ALA A 117 10.55 -14.70 -2.41
N ALA A 118 11.19 -15.86 -2.56
CA ALA A 118 11.69 -16.35 -3.85
C ALA A 118 10.76 -17.36 -4.52
N ASP A 119 9.78 -17.90 -3.79
CA ASP A 119 8.88 -18.93 -4.26
C ASP A 119 7.52 -18.87 -3.57
N THR A 120 6.57 -19.65 -4.09
CA THR A 120 5.19 -19.76 -3.59
C THR A 120 5.13 -20.20 -2.13
N ALA A 121 6.06 -21.02 -1.65
CA ALA A 121 6.05 -21.50 -0.27
C ALA A 121 6.46 -20.37 0.69
N ALA A 122 7.48 -19.60 0.33
CA ALA A 122 7.91 -18.42 1.06
C ALA A 122 6.80 -17.35 1.08
N LEU A 123 6.16 -17.08 -0.05
CA LEU A 123 5.02 -16.15 -0.13
C LEU A 123 3.86 -16.60 0.76
N ARG A 124 3.49 -17.87 0.72
CA ARG A 124 2.42 -18.42 1.55
C ARG A 124 2.73 -18.31 3.05
N ALA A 125 3.96 -18.64 3.44
CA ALA A 125 4.40 -18.51 4.83
C ALA A 125 4.35 -17.04 5.30
N TRP A 126 4.71 -16.11 4.42
CA TRP A 126 4.59 -14.68 4.68
C TRP A 126 3.13 -14.25 4.81
N SER A 127 2.27 -14.68 3.89
CA SER A 127 0.85 -14.32 3.90
C SER A 127 0.12 -14.86 5.13
N LEU A 128 0.46 -16.07 5.60
CA LEU A 128 -0.07 -16.64 6.84
C LEU A 128 0.34 -15.82 8.08
N ALA A 129 1.58 -15.34 8.11
CA ALA A 129 2.07 -14.54 9.23
C ALA A 129 1.43 -13.14 9.24
N TRP A 130 1.24 -12.55 8.06
CA TRP A 130 0.57 -11.26 7.85
C TRP A 130 -0.92 -11.33 8.21
N ASP A 131 -1.61 -12.39 7.78
CA ASP A 131 -3.06 -12.55 7.96
C ASP A 131 -3.48 -12.73 9.42
N ASP A 132 -2.57 -13.20 10.27
CA ASP A 132 -2.82 -13.44 11.71
C ASP A 132 -4.07 -14.29 12.03
N GLY A 133 -4.48 -15.16 11.09
CA GLY A 133 -5.62 -16.05 11.24
C GLY A 133 -6.97 -15.47 10.83
N ASP A 134 -6.99 -14.31 10.16
CA ASP A 134 -8.20 -13.69 9.61
C ASP A 134 -8.76 -14.41 8.36
N GLY A 135 -8.08 -15.43 7.84
CA GLY A 135 -8.55 -16.30 6.76
C GLY A 135 -8.33 -15.73 5.36
N ASN A 136 -7.39 -14.80 5.21
CA ASN A 136 -7.01 -14.14 3.96
C ASN A 136 -5.61 -14.56 3.50
N GLU A 137 -5.11 -15.72 3.91
CA GLU A 137 -3.78 -16.23 3.56
C GLU A 137 -3.61 -16.51 2.05
N CYS A 138 -4.71 -16.54 1.30
CA CYS A 138 -4.73 -16.69 -0.16
C CYS A 138 -4.82 -15.36 -0.91
N LEU A 139 -4.81 -14.22 -0.21
CA LEU A 139 -4.92 -12.89 -0.80
C LEU A 139 -3.73 -12.57 -1.71
N PHE A 140 -2.52 -12.94 -1.29
CA PHE A 140 -1.29 -12.73 -2.06
C PHE A 140 -1.02 -13.93 -2.95
N ARG A 141 -1.17 -13.72 -4.26
CA ARG A 141 -1.10 -14.78 -5.27
C ARG A 141 0.34 -14.96 -5.78
N PRO A 142 0.76 -16.19 -6.16
CA PRO A 142 2.12 -16.46 -6.65
C PRO A 142 2.57 -15.59 -7.83
N GLU A 143 1.62 -15.14 -8.67
CA GLU A 143 1.83 -14.26 -9.81
C GLU A 143 2.49 -12.92 -9.41
N LEU A 144 2.42 -12.52 -8.14
CA LEU A 144 3.13 -11.35 -7.62
C LEU A 144 4.65 -11.53 -7.60
N LEU A 145 5.14 -12.78 -7.56
CA LEU A 145 6.59 -13.07 -7.60
C LEU A 145 7.20 -12.85 -8.98
N ASP A 146 6.37 -12.85 -10.02
CA ASP A 146 6.79 -12.58 -11.40
C ASP A 146 6.81 -11.09 -11.75
N ASP A 147 6.28 -10.22 -10.86
CA ASP A 147 6.27 -8.77 -11.06
C ASP A 147 7.62 -8.16 -10.62
N PRO A 148 8.46 -7.67 -11.56
CA PRO A 148 9.78 -7.12 -11.23
C PRO A 148 9.73 -5.84 -10.40
N ALA A 149 8.57 -5.17 -10.31
CA ALA A 149 8.39 -4.01 -9.45
C ALA A 149 8.04 -4.40 -8.01
N THR A 150 7.68 -5.65 -7.73
CA THR A 150 7.18 -6.09 -6.42
C THR A 150 8.20 -6.96 -5.71
N ALA A 151 8.47 -6.65 -4.44
CA ALA A 151 9.29 -7.47 -3.56
C ALA A 151 8.56 -7.71 -2.24
N VAL A 152 8.27 -8.99 -1.94
CA VAL A 152 7.69 -9.41 -0.65
C VAL A 152 8.82 -9.64 0.34
N LEU A 153 8.91 -8.79 1.35
CA LEU A 153 9.99 -8.73 2.32
C LEU A 153 9.66 -9.62 3.51
N VAL A 154 10.53 -10.59 3.80
CA VAL A 154 10.32 -11.63 4.81
C VAL A 154 11.35 -11.49 5.93
N GLY A 155 10.89 -11.33 7.17
CA GLY A 155 11.71 -11.33 8.37
C GLY A 155 11.44 -12.60 9.18
N ARG A 156 12.48 -13.42 9.38
CA ARG A 156 12.37 -14.69 10.11
C ARG A 156 13.04 -14.64 11.47
N SER A 157 12.40 -15.26 12.46
CA SER A 157 13.02 -15.58 13.75
C SER A 157 14.07 -16.69 13.58
N ALA A 158 14.88 -16.91 14.63
CA ALA A 158 15.94 -17.92 14.63
C ALA A 158 15.42 -19.37 14.43
N ASP A 159 14.14 -19.63 14.72
CA ASP A 159 13.47 -20.91 14.49
C ASP A 159 12.81 -21.01 13.10
N GLY A 160 13.01 -20.01 12.23
CA GLY A 160 12.57 -20.00 10.83
C GLY A 160 11.14 -19.53 10.59
N ARG A 161 10.38 -19.16 11.63
CA ARG A 161 9.02 -18.60 11.49
C ARG A 161 9.07 -17.19 10.92
N VAL A 162 8.10 -16.83 10.09
CA VAL A 162 7.96 -15.45 9.62
C VAL A 162 7.36 -14.63 10.77
N VAL A 163 8.09 -13.60 11.21
CA VAL A 163 7.71 -12.76 12.34
C VAL A 163 7.64 -11.27 11.99
N ALA A 164 8.09 -10.88 10.81
CA ALA A 164 7.92 -9.53 10.29
C ALA A 164 7.84 -9.57 8.76
N GLY A 165 7.22 -8.54 8.20
CA GLY A 165 7.08 -8.45 6.76
C GLY A 165 6.62 -7.09 6.27
N ALA A 166 6.80 -6.89 4.98
CA ALA A 166 6.25 -5.77 4.23
C ALA A 166 6.23 -6.14 2.74
N VAL A 167 5.49 -5.38 1.94
CA VAL A 167 5.64 -5.37 0.48
C VAL A 167 6.33 -4.08 0.09
N ALA A 168 7.37 -4.18 -0.73
CA ALA A 168 7.99 -3.04 -1.39
C ALA A 168 7.61 -3.04 -2.87
N SER A 169 7.07 -1.91 -3.34
CA SER A 169 6.66 -1.70 -4.74
C SER A 169 7.49 -0.58 -5.36
N ARG A 170 8.41 -0.93 -6.25
CA ARG A 170 9.29 0.01 -6.94
C ARG A 170 8.51 0.78 -8.02
N GLY A 171 8.36 2.09 -7.83
CA GLY A 171 7.96 3.02 -8.88
C GLY A 171 9.16 3.63 -9.59
N ASN A 172 8.90 4.63 -10.43
CA ASN A 172 9.95 5.36 -11.14
C ASN A 172 10.82 6.21 -10.18
N ASP A 173 10.17 6.98 -9.31
CA ASP A 173 10.84 8.00 -8.49
C ASP A 173 10.84 7.67 -6.99
N VAL A 174 10.03 6.70 -6.57
CA VAL A 174 9.78 6.32 -5.18
C VAL A 174 9.68 4.80 -5.06
N VAL A 175 9.90 4.28 -3.85
CA VAL A 175 9.49 2.91 -3.47
C VAL A 175 8.35 3.00 -2.47
N GLY A 176 7.21 2.39 -2.81
CA GLY A 176 6.10 2.20 -1.88
C GLY A 176 6.39 1.09 -0.91
N VAL A 177 6.00 1.28 0.34
CA VAL A 177 5.99 0.23 1.35
C VAL A 177 4.55 0.09 1.86
N SER A 178 4.03 -1.14 1.83
CA SER A 178 2.69 -1.49 2.29
C SER A 178 2.68 -2.81 3.04
N ASN A 179 1.55 -3.15 3.66
CA ASN A 179 1.35 -4.42 4.36
C ASN A 179 2.45 -4.69 5.41
N VAL A 180 2.84 -3.63 6.12
CA VAL A 180 3.91 -3.64 7.12
C VAL A 180 3.39 -4.32 8.38
N PHE A 181 4.11 -5.32 8.88
CA PHE A 181 3.74 -5.99 10.13
C PHE A 181 4.96 -6.55 10.88
N ALA A 182 4.78 -6.72 12.19
CA ALA A 182 5.63 -7.53 13.04
C ALA A 182 4.77 -8.25 14.08
N ARG A 183 5.09 -9.52 14.36
CA ARG A 183 4.38 -10.37 15.33
C ARG A 183 4.69 -10.00 16.77
N GLU A 184 5.84 -9.37 17.00
CA GLU A 184 6.33 -8.93 18.30
C GLU A 184 6.94 -7.53 18.15
N GLY A 185 6.93 -6.74 19.24
CA GLY A 185 7.54 -5.41 19.26
C GLY A 185 6.71 -4.29 18.60
N GLY A 186 5.53 -4.63 18.06
CA GLY A 186 4.56 -3.65 17.57
C GLY A 186 5.01 -2.86 16.33
N PRO A 187 4.37 -1.71 16.06
CA PRO A 187 4.61 -0.92 14.85
C PRO A 187 6.07 -0.45 14.67
N ASP A 188 6.80 -0.15 15.75
CA ASP A 188 8.21 0.27 15.64
C ASP A 188 9.11 -0.88 15.15
N ALA A 189 8.87 -2.12 15.61
CA ALA A 189 9.61 -3.29 15.13
C ALA A 189 9.31 -3.55 13.64
N ALA A 190 8.04 -3.37 13.23
CA ALA A 190 7.60 -3.53 11.85
C ALA A 190 8.27 -2.50 10.92
N TRP A 191 8.26 -1.22 11.29
CA TRP A 191 8.90 -0.16 10.52
C TRP A 191 10.42 -0.27 10.48
N SER A 192 11.05 -0.69 11.58
CA SER A 192 12.48 -0.98 11.62
C SER A 192 12.85 -2.05 10.59
N PHE A 193 12.13 -3.18 10.59
CA PHE A 193 12.33 -4.25 9.60
C PHE A 193 12.10 -3.78 8.17
N ALA A 194 10.95 -3.15 7.89
CA ALA A 194 10.58 -2.71 6.55
C ALA A 194 11.61 -1.73 5.98
N LEU A 195 12.10 -0.78 6.78
CA LEU A 195 13.11 0.18 6.34
C LEU A 195 14.49 -0.44 6.12
N THR A 196 14.92 -1.37 6.97
CA THR A 196 16.18 -2.12 6.74
C THR A 196 16.11 -2.89 5.42
N ALA A 197 14.99 -3.59 5.18
CA ALA A 197 14.78 -4.37 3.97
C ALA A 197 14.71 -3.50 2.71
N THR A 198 13.91 -2.44 2.73
CA THR A 198 13.75 -1.50 1.61
C THR A 198 15.05 -0.78 1.30
N HIS A 199 15.81 -0.34 2.31
CA HIS A 199 17.11 0.30 2.11
C HIS A 199 18.13 -0.64 1.43
N ARG A 200 18.12 -1.94 1.76
CA ARG A 200 18.99 -2.93 1.13
C ARG A 200 18.71 -3.08 -0.38
N LEU A 201 17.45 -3.01 -0.79
CA LEU A 201 17.04 -3.22 -2.18
C LEU A 201 17.07 -1.93 -3.01
N PHE A 202 16.71 -0.80 -2.39
CA PHE A 202 16.49 0.48 -3.07
C PHE A 202 17.16 1.64 -2.30
N PRO A 203 18.51 1.60 -2.10
CA PRO A 203 19.20 2.52 -1.20
C PRO A 203 19.12 4.00 -1.62
N THR A 204 18.85 4.25 -2.90
CA THR A 204 18.84 5.60 -3.50
C THR A 204 17.43 6.16 -3.70
N LEU A 205 16.37 5.39 -3.43
CA LEU A 205 15.01 5.85 -3.64
C LEU A 205 14.38 6.34 -2.32
N PRO A 206 13.61 7.44 -2.36
CA PRO A 206 12.76 7.82 -1.25
C PRO A 206 11.65 6.77 -1.04
N VAL A 207 11.25 6.59 0.21
CA VAL A 207 10.21 5.64 0.61
C VAL A 207 8.89 6.37 0.80
N VAL A 208 7.80 5.83 0.28
CA VAL A 208 6.45 6.35 0.46
C VAL A 208 5.50 5.27 0.99
N GLY A 209 4.41 5.70 1.61
CA GLY A 209 3.34 4.84 2.10
C GLY A 209 2.19 5.70 2.60
N TYR A 210 1.23 5.10 3.30
CA TYR A 210 0.25 5.88 4.05
C TYR A 210 -0.10 5.16 5.34
N GLU A 211 -0.40 5.93 6.38
CA GLU A 211 -0.77 5.39 7.68
C GLU A 211 -1.79 6.28 8.40
N HIS A 212 -2.42 5.72 9.43
CA HIS A 212 -3.26 6.47 10.36
C HIS A 212 -2.99 6.01 11.82
N GLY A 213 -3.51 6.75 12.80
CA GLY A 213 -3.45 6.35 14.21
C GLY A 213 -2.04 6.08 14.75
N GLU A 214 -1.87 4.96 15.45
CA GLU A 214 -0.61 4.57 16.08
C GLU A 214 0.47 4.21 15.05
N ASP A 215 0.08 3.60 13.93
CA ASP A 215 1.00 3.23 12.84
C ASP A 215 1.62 4.47 12.19
N LEU A 216 0.82 5.54 12.01
CA LEU A 216 1.34 6.83 11.55
C LEU A 216 2.33 7.42 12.55
N THR A 217 2.02 7.32 13.84
CA THR A 217 2.91 7.82 14.90
C THR A 217 4.24 7.06 14.89
N ALA A 218 4.20 5.74 14.68
CA ALA A 218 5.40 4.91 14.55
C ALA A 218 6.20 5.26 13.28
N ALA A 219 5.55 5.38 12.12
CA ALA A 219 6.21 5.80 10.89
C ALA A 219 6.98 7.12 11.08
N VAL A 220 6.37 8.11 11.74
CA VAL A 220 7.03 9.40 12.02
C VAL A 220 8.26 9.23 12.92
N ARG A 221 8.22 8.38 13.95
CA ARG A 221 9.40 8.06 14.78
C ARG A 221 10.54 7.45 13.96
N HIS A 222 10.23 6.78 12.86
CA HIS A 222 11.18 6.17 11.93
C HIS A 222 11.63 7.10 10.78
N GLY A 223 11.35 8.41 10.90
CA GLY A 223 11.86 9.44 10.01
C GLY A 223 11.00 9.67 8.77
N PHE A 224 9.74 9.25 8.80
CA PHE A 224 8.75 9.67 7.82
C PHE A 224 8.16 11.04 8.17
N GLU A 225 7.86 11.81 7.13
CA GLU A 225 7.13 13.07 7.20
C GLU A 225 5.73 12.89 6.58
N PRO A 226 4.64 13.29 7.26
CA PRO A 226 3.31 13.31 6.65
C PRO A 226 3.23 14.41 5.58
N ILE A 227 2.91 14.06 4.34
CA ILE A 227 2.97 14.96 3.18
C ILE A 227 1.60 15.35 2.59
N GLY A 228 0.52 14.69 3.00
CA GLY A 228 -0.84 15.03 2.56
C GLY A 228 -1.91 14.12 3.13
N PRO A 229 -3.16 14.59 3.30
CA PRO A 229 -4.27 13.75 3.71
C PRO A 229 -4.72 12.82 2.57
N LEU A 230 -5.31 11.69 2.93
CA LEU A 230 -6.09 10.85 2.02
C LEU A 230 -7.30 10.28 2.75
N ARG A 231 -8.29 9.83 1.99
CA ARG A 231 -9.53 9.26 2.51
C ARG A 231 -9.89 7.97 1.80
N ILE A 232 -10.35 6.98 2.57
CA ILE A 232 -10.91 5.75 2.02
C ILE A 232 -12.42 5.81 2.11
N TRP A 233 -13.07 5.63 0.97
CA TRP A 233 -14.52 5.57 0.83
C TRP A 233 -14.97 4.13 0.67
N LEU A 234 -16.13 3.78 1.21
CA LEU A 234 -16.76 2.47 1.08
C LEU A 234 -18.26 2.62 0.78
N HIS A 235 -18.71 1.90 -0.23
CA HIS A 235 -20.09 1.70 -0.63
C HIS A 235 -20.56 0.38 -0.02
N ARG A 236 -21.36 0.47 1.05
CA ARG A 236 -21.80 -0.70 1.83
C ARG A 236 -23.06 -1.38 1.29
N GLN A 237 -23.72 -0.78 0.31
CA GLN A 237 -24.96 -1.28 -0.29
C GLN A 237 -24.73 -1.85 -1.69
#